data_AF-A0A6B2C9C2-F1
#
_entry.id   AF-A0A6B2C9C2-F1
#
_cell.length_a   1.000
_cell.length_b   1.000
_cell.length_c   1.000
_cell.angle_alpha   90.00
_cell.angle_beta   90.00
_cell.angle_gamma   90.00
#
_symmetry.space_group_name_H-M   'P 1'
#
loop_
_entity.id
_entity.type
_entity.pdbx_description
1 polymer ?
#
loop_
_entity_poly.entity_id
_entity_poly.type
_entity_poly.pdbx_seq_one_letter_code
_entity_poly.pdbx_strand_id
1 'polypeptide(L)'
;MRYIEIYFENSKSRRGLHRRRRIALKICGDKISEIEGERIDIKPTYVIGDAYMIRASLERGCYVAQIDLKMNIKKRVFGYIYIYNENGEMILKMKYRKLKFKLIFGDVTYRNVFLKIVDYLKIPYKNINWRT
;
A
#
# COMPACT_ATOMS: atom_id res chain seq x y z
N MET A 1 6.75 -2.14 -22.96
CA MET A 1 5.71 -2.21 -21.90
C MET A 1 6.35 -1.81 -20.58
N ARG A 2 5.79 -0.83 -19.86
CA ARG A 2 6.25 -0.51 -18.50
C ARG A 2 5.58 -1.49 -17.54
N TYR A 3 6.38 -2.09 -16.68
CA TYR A 3 5.92 -2.95 -15.59
C TYR A 3 6.11 -2.22 -14.29
N ILE A 4 5.21 -2.46 -13.34
CA ILE A 4 5.42 -2.05 -11.96
C ILE A 4 5.77 -3.27 -11.12
N GLU A 5 6.75 -3.08 -10.24
CA GLU A 5 7.11 -4.06 -9.21
C GLU A 5 6.52 -3.61 -7.88
N ILE A 6 5.63 -4.43 -7.34
CA ILE A 6 5.02 -4.20 -6.03
C ILE A 6 5.04 -5.45 -5.20
N TYR A 7 4.81 -5.29 -3.90
CA TYR A 7 5.09 -6.33 -2.93
C TYR A 7 3.85 -6.71 -2.17
N PHE A 8 3.59 -8.00 -2.10
CA PHE A 8 2.69 -8.60 -1.11
C PHE A 8 3.50 -9.12 0.06
N GLU A 9 2.96 -8.98 1.27
CA GLU A 9 3.53 -9.61 2.44
C GLU A 9 2.47 -9.79 3.52
N ASN A 10 2.46 -10.94 4.18
CA ASN A 10 1.68 -11.18 5.37
C ASN A 10 2.52 -11.97 6.38
N SER A 11 3.36 -11.26 7.14
CA SER A 11 4.34 -11.89 8.01
C SER A 11 4.24 -11.45 9.47
N LYS A 12 4.65 -12.33 10.40
CA LYS A 12 4.67 -12.07 11.85
C LYS A 12 5.91 -12.69 12.51
N SER A 13 6.36 -12.08 13.61
CA SER A 13 7.40 -12.68 14.46
C SER A 13 6.89 -13.94 15.15
N ARG A 14 7.79 -14.81 15.64
CA ARG A 14 7.43 -16.07 16.34
C ARG A 14 6.40 -15.84 17.45
N ARG A 15 6.58 -14.78 18.24
CA ARG A 15 5.70 -14.41 19.37
C ARG A 15 4.51 -13.52 18.97
N GLY A 16 4.34 -13.18 17.69
CA GLY A 16 3.27 -12.31 17.20
C GLY A 16 3.32 -10.86 17.69
N LEU A 17 4.47 -10.44 18.23
CA LEU A 17 4.71 -9.08 18.73
C LEU A 17 4.93 -8.08 17.60
N HIS A 18 5.45 -8.55 16.47
CA HIS A 18 5.63 -7.76 15.26
C HIS A 18 4.87 -8.41 14.11
N ARG A 19 4.26 -7.58 13.27
CA ARG A 19 3.56 -8.00 12.06
C ARG A 19 3.83 -7.00 10.94
N ARG A 20 3.92 -7.48 9.70
CA ARG A 20 3.94 -6.64 8.50
C ARG A 20 2.89 -7.16 7.55
N ARG A 21 2.13 -6.22 6.99
CA ARG A 21 1.17 -6.50 5.94
C ARG A 21 1.42 -5.55 4.78
N ARG A 22 1.76 -6.09 3.61
CA ARG A 22 1.79 -5.37 2.34
C ARG A 22 0.67 -5.85 1.45
N ILE A 23 -0.15 -4.91 0.97
CA ILE A 23 -1.29 -5.16 0.09
C ILE A 23 -1.08 -4.35 -1.18
N ALA A 24 -1.37 -4.95 -2.32
CA ALA A 24 -1.32 -4.31 -3.62
C ALA A 24 -2.73 -4.29 -4.24
N LEU A 25 -3.21 -3.09 -4.58
CA LEU A 25 -4.52 -2.88 -5.20
C LEU A 25 -4.36 -2.20 -6.56
N LYS A 26 -5.22 -2.57 -7.50
CA LYS A 26 -5.43 -1.88 -8.78
C LYS A 26 -6.72 -1.06 -8.68
N ILE A 27 -6.67 0.18 -9.18
CA ILE A 27 -7.80 1.11 -9.16
C ILE A 27 -8.03 1.60 -10.60
N CYS A 28 -9.19 1.28 -11.18
CA CYS A 28 -9.59 1.72 -12.51
C CYS A 28 -10.99 2.35 -12.43
N GLY A 29 -11.05 3.69 -12.52
CA GLY A 29 -12.28 4.43 -12.26
C GLY A 29 -12.80 4.22 -10.83
N ASP A 30 -13.93 3.53 -10.70
CA ASP A 30 -14.54 3.18 -9.41
C ASP A 30 -14.25 1.73 -8.97
N LYS A 31 -13.66 0.90 -9.83
CA LYS A 31 -13.34 -0.48 -9.51
C LYS A 31 -12.02 -0.56 -8.76
N ILE A 32 -12.04 -1.25 -7.62
CA ILE A 32 -10.84 -1.63 -6.85
C ILE A 32 -10.75 -3.15 -6.84
N SER A 33 -9.59 -3.69 -7.16
CA SER A 33 -9.32 -5.13 -7.11
C SER A 33 -7.91 -5.38 -6.59
N GLU A 34 -7.61 -6.63 -6.25
CA GLU A 34 -6.22 -7.05 -6.11
C GLU A 34 -5.51 -6.92 -7.46
N ILE A 35 -4.20 -6.69 -7.41
CA ILE A 35 -3.38 -6.69 -8.61
C ILE A 35 -3.12 -8.14 -9.05
N GLU A 36 -3.14 -8.36 -10.36
CA GLU A 36 -2.72 -9.62 -10.98
C GLU A 36 -1.41 -9.40 -11.73
N GLY A 37 -0.56 -10.43 -11.76
CA GLY A 37 0.75 -10.36 -12.39
C GLY A 37 1.60 -11.59 -12.08
N GLU A 38 2.80 -11.61 -12.65
CA GLU A 38 3.80 -12.63 -12.36
C GLU A 38 4.24 -12.53 -10.89
N ARG A 39 4.18 -13.65 -10.16
CA ARG A 39 4.58 -13.72 -8.75
C ARG A 39 5.97 -14.32 -8.64
N ILE A 40 6.83 -13.62 -7.90
CA ILE A 40 8.18 -14.08 -7.58
C ILE A 40 8.28 -14.15 -6.07
N ASP A 41 8.42 -15.36 -5.53
CA ASP A 41 8.55 -15.57 -4.09
C ASP A 41 9.79 -14.87 -3.55
N ILE A 42 9.63 -14.17 -2.43
CA ILE A 42 10.71 -13.49 -1.73
C ILE A 42 10.71 -13.84 -0.26
N LYS A 43 11.83 -13.58 0.41
CA LYS A 43 11.90 -13.78 1.86
C LYS A 43 11.00 -12.75 2.58
N PRO A 44 10.09 -13.19 3.48
CA PRO A 44 9.31 -12.27 4.30
C PRO A 44 10.19 -11.55 5.32
N THR A 45 9.72 -10.39 5.79
CA THR A 45 10.40 -9.60 6.84
C THR A 45 10.46 -10.36 8.16
N TYR A 46 9.41 -11.12 8.48
CA TYR A 46 9.34 -11.91 9.69
C TYR A 46 9.24 -13.40 9.38
N VAL A 47 9.68 -14.20 10.35
CA VAL A 47 9.89 -15.66 10.24
C VAL A 47 8.64 -16.50 9.94
N ILE A 48 7.43 -16.02 10.25
CA ILE A 48 6.19 -16.76 9.97
C ILE A 48 5.36 -15.97 8.96
N GLY A 49 5.00 -16.60 7.85
CA GLY A 49 4.15 -16.03 6.80
C GLY A 49 4.82 -16.04 5.43
N ASP A 50 4.26 -15.28 4.52
CA ASP A 50 4.60 -15.30 3.10
C ASP A 50 4.84 -13.88 2.57
N ALA A 51 5.64 -13.81 1.51
CA ALA A 51 5.93 -12.59 0.78
C ALA A 51 6.28 -12.93 -0.66
N TYR A 52 5.80 -12.11 -1.59
CA TYR A 52 6.15 -12.23 -2.99
C TYR A 52 6.16 -10.84 -3.62
N MET A 53 6.99 -10.69 -4.64
CA MET A 53 6.94 -9.56 -5.56
C MET A 53 5.93 -9.89 -6.66
N ILE A 54 5.15 -8.90 -7.08
CA ILE A 54 4.23 -8.97 -8.19
C ILE A 54 4.77 -8.05 -9.28
N ARG A 55 5.07 -8.61 -10.44
CA ARG A 55 5.39 -7.85 -11.65
C ARG A 55 4.13 -7.76 -12.50
N ALA A 56 3.58 -6.57 -12.61
CA ALA A 56 2.30 -6.34 -13.28
C ALA A 56 2.40 -5.27 -14.37
N SER A 57 1.68 -5.46 -15.46
CA SER A 57 1.43 -4.43 -16.46
C SER A 57 0.19 -3.62 -16.09
N LEU A 58 0.21 -2.31 -16.32
CA LEU A 58 -0.91 -1.44 -16.01
C LEU A 58 -1.64 -0.97 -17.27
N GLU A 59 -2.97 -1.00 -17.17
CA GLU A 59 -3.86 -0.39 -18.14
C GLU A 59 -3.79 1.13 -18.02
N ARG A 60 -3.96 1.83 -19.15
CA ARG A 60 -3.99 3.30 -19.18
C ARG A 60 -5.14 3.82 -18.32
N GLY A 61 -4.88 4.89 -17.56
CA GLY A 61 -5.86 5.49 -16.66
C GLY A 61 -6.13 4.70 -15.37
N CYS A 62 -5.42 3.59 -15.13
CA CYS A 62 -5.47 2.86 -13.87
C CYS A 62 -4.31 3.24 -12.96
N TYR A 63 -4.57 3.20 -11.65
CA TYR A 63 -3.58 3.41 -10.61
C TYR A 63 -3.27 2.11 -9.88
N VAL A 64 -2.10 2.08 -9.25
CA VAL A 64 -1.72 1.04 -8.28
C VAL A 64 -1.52 1.66 -6.92
N ALA A 65 -2.09 1.02 -5.90
CA ALA A 65 -1.81 1.33 -4.52
C ALA A 65 -1.02 0.21 -3.85
N GLN A 66 0.13 0.56 -3.25
CA GLN A 66 0.82 -0.31 -2.32
C GLN A 66 0.61 0.20 -0.90
N ILE A 67 0.03 -0.63 -0.05
CA ILE A 67 -0.22 -0.34 1.36
C ILE A 67 0.78 -1.17 2.16
N ASP A 68 1.74 -0.53 2.85
CA ASP A 68 2.74 -1.20 3.69
C ASP A 68 2.56 -0.79 5.15
N LEU A 69 1.98 -1.69 5.94
CA LEU A 69 1.69 -1.49 7.35
C LEU A 69 2.51 -2.43 8.22
N LYS A 70 3.02 -1.88 9.32
CA LYS A 70 3.78 -2.61 10.34
C LYS A 70 3.15 -2.38 11.71
N MET A 71 3.11 -3.43 12.51
CA MET A 71 2.75 -3.39 13.91
C MET A 71 4.01 -3.60 14.76
N ASN A 72 4.23 -2.73 15.74
CA ASN A 72 5.30 -2.91 16.72
C ASN A 72 4.84 -3.68 17.97
N ILE A 73 5.79 -3.92 18.87
CA ILE A 73 5.57 -4.61 20.15
C ILE A 73 4.50 -3.95 21.03
N LYS A 74 4.32 -2.62 20.93
CA LYS A 74 3.26 -1.86 21.64
C LYS A 74 1.91 -1.92 20.91
N LYS A 75 1.74 -2.85 19.95
CA LYS A 75 0.55 -3.01 19.10
C LYS A 75 0.15 -1.76 18.32
N ARG A 76 1.09 -0.83 18.11
CA ARG A 76 0.85 0.38 17.32
C ARG A 76 1.13 0.07 15.85
N VAL A 77 0.14 0.38 15.00
CA VAL A 77 0.24 0.26 13.55
C VAL A 77 0.76 1.58 12.97
N PHE A 78 1.70 1.48 12.06
CA PHE A 78 2.25 2.58 11.29
C PHE A 78 2.73 2.08 9.93
N GLY A 79 2.86 2.98 8.97
CA GLY A 79 3.26 2.56 7.63
C GLY A 79 3.06 3.65 6.60
N TYR A 80 2.93 3.22 5.36
CA TYR A 80 2.77 4.10 4.22
C TYR A 80 1.74 3.54 3.22
N ILE A 81 1.08 4.44 2.52
CA ILE A 81 0.32 4.14 1.31
C ILE A 81 1.01 4.88 0.17
N TYR A 82 1.35 4.14 -0.87
CA TYR A 82 1.97 4.65 -2.09
C TYR A 82 0.97 4.49 -3.22
N ILE A 83 0.82 5.50 -4.07
CA ILE A 83 0.00 5.43 -5.28
C ILE A 83 0.90 5.70 -6.47
N TYR A 84 0.76 4.87 -7.48
CA TYR A 84 1.50 4.93 -8.74
C TYR A 84 0.51 5.08 -9.90
N ASN A 85 0.90 5.82 -10.93
CA ASN A 85 0.17 5.90 -12.20
C ASN A 85 0.48 4.69 -13.12
N GLU A 86 -0.14 4.66 -14.29
CA GLU A 86 0.04 3.63 -15.31
C GLU A 86 1.49 3.51 -15.83
N ASN A 87 2.28 4.58 -15.62
CA ASN A 87 3.68 4.65 -16.01
C ASN A 87 4.64 4.11 -14.94
N GLY A 88 4.11 3.70 -13.78
CA GLY A 88 4.90 3.28 -12.62
C GLY A 88 5.49 4.44 -11.81
N GLU A 89 5.10 5.68 -12.11
CA GLU A 89 5.57 6.87 -11.41
C GLU A 89 4.76 7.05 -10.14
N MET A 90 5.44 7.29 -9.02
CA MET A 90 4.77 7.54 -7.75
C MET A 90 4.13 8.93 -7.82
N ILE A 91 2.81 8.99 -7.66
CA ILE A 91 2.05 10.24 -7.70
C ILE A 91 1.63 10.72 -6.32
N LEU A 92 1.62 9.81 -5.33
CA LEU A 92 1.21 10.14 -3.97
C LEU A 92 1.84 9.17 -2.95
N LYS A 93 2.28 9.71 -1.82
CA LYS A 93 2.79 8.95 -0.67
C LYS A 93 2.26 9.52 0.64
N MET A 94 1.48 8.72 1.36
CA MET A 94 0.91 9.06 2.65
C MET A 94 1.56 8.25 3.75
N LYS A 95 1.99 8.91 4.82
CA LYS A 95 2.44 8.26 6.05
C LYS A 95 1.26 8.04 6.98
N TYR A 96 1.12 6.82 7.49
CA TYR A 96 0.14 6.47 8.51
C TYR A 96 0.83 6.30 9.87
N ARG A 97 0.40 7.08 10.87
CA ARG A 97 0.91 6.96 12.25
C ARG A 97 -0.10 7.54 13.25
N LYS A 98 -0.27 6.90 14.41
CA LYS A 98 -1.19 7.37 15.48
C LYS A 98 -2.62 7.61 14.95
N LEU A 99 -3.10 6.73 14.06
CA LEU A 99 -4.40 6.86 13.38
C LEU A 99 -4.54 8.16 12.57
N LYS A 100 -3.44 8.73 12.06
CA LYS A 100 -3.46 9.93 11.22
C LYS A 100 -2.67 9.67 9.94
N PHE A 101 -3.13 10.25 8.85
CA PHE A 101 -2.40 10.30 7.60
C PHE A 101 -1.70 11.66 7.44
N LYS A 102 -0.50 11.67 6.90
CA LYS A 102 0.23 12.87 6.47
C LYS A 102 0.76 12.67 5.05
N LEU A 103 0.52 13.63 4.16
CA LEU A 103 1.18 13.71 2.86
C LEU A 103 2.68 13.87 3.03
N ILE A 104 3.44 12.99 2.40
CA ILE A 104 4.91 13.03 2.39
C ILE A 104 5.43 13.48 1.03
N PHE A 105 4.72 13.13 -0.03
CA PHE A 105 5.10 13.42 -1.40
C PHE A 105 3.88 13.26 -2.32
N GLY A 106 3.85 14.03 -3.41
CA GLY A 106 2.83 13.94 -4.45
C GLY A 106 1.86 15.11 -4.47
N ASP A 107 0.83 14.99 -5.30
CA ASP A 107 -0.17 16.03 -5.54
C ASP A 107 -1.50 15.72 -4.85
N VAL A 108 -2.08 16.73 -4.19
CA VAL A 108 -3.38 16.67 -3.50
C VAL A 108 -4.54 16.44 -4.48
N THR A 109 -4.38 16.71 -5.77
CA THR A 109 -5.38 16.39 -6.80
C THR A 109 -5.76 14.90 -6.81
N TYR A 110 -4.86 14.01 -6.40
CA TYR A 110 -5.12 12.56 -6.26
C TYR A 110 -5.79 12.15 -4.95
N ARG A 111 -6.26 13.10 -4.14
CA ARG A 111 -6.94 12.86 -2.85
C ARG A 111 -8.08 11.85 -2.96
N ASN A 112 -8.90 11.94 -4.00
CA ASN A 112 -10.08 11.08 -4.14
C ASN A 112 -9.69 9.61 -4.37
N VAL A 113 -8.60 9.36 -5.11
CA VAL A 113 -8.05 8.01 -5.30
C VAL A 113 -7.57 7.45 -3.94
N PHE A 114 -6.87 8.27 -3.16
CA PHE A 114 -6.42 7.88 -1.83
C PHE A 114 -7.59 7.54 -0.88
N LEU A 115 -8.63 8.38 -0.84
CA LEU A 115 -9.79 8.15 0.02
C LEU A 115 -10.53 6.85 -0.34
N LYS A 116 -10.73 6.60 -1.63
CA LYS A 116 -11.30 5.33 -2.13
C LYS A 116 -10.56 4.10 -1.58
N ILE A 117 -9.22 4.13 -1.56
CA ILE A 117 -8.39 3.03 -1.03
C ILE A 117 -8.59 2.86 0.48
N VAL A 118 -8.58 3.97 1.22
CA VAL A 118 -8.75 3.96 2.68
C VAL A 118 -10.12 3.41 3.07
N ASP A 119 -11.17 3.82 2.35
CA ASP A 119 -12.55 3.39 2.59
C ASP A 119 -12.73 1.91 2.23
N TYR A 120 -12.22 1.48 1.08
CA TYR A 120 -12.26 0.07 0.64
C TYR A 120 -11.60 -0.87 1.65
N LEU A 121 -10.42 -0.49 2.16
CA LEU A 121 -9.70 -1.27 3.15
C LEU A 121 -10.21 -1.05 4.59
N LYS A 122 -11.17 -0.15 4.79
CA LYS A 122 -11.70 0.26 6.11
C LYS A 122 -10.58 0.64 7.09
N ILE A 123 -9.56 1.35 6.61
CA ILE A 123 -8.42 1.74 7.46
C ILE A 123 -8.88 2.81 8.45
N PRO A 124 -8.75 2.59 9.77
CA PRO A 124 -9.21 3.57 10.75
C PRO A 124 -8.29 4.80 10.77
N TYR A 125 -8.86 6.00 10.72
CA TYR A 125 -8.12 7.26 10.86
C TYR A 125 -8.95 8.35 11.55
N LYS A 126 -8.25 9.32 12.16
CA LYS A 126 -8.82 10.49 12.85
C LYS A 126 -8.70 11.77 12.04
N ASN A 127 -7.63 11.90 11.27
CA ASN A 127 -7.35 13.09 10.46
C ASN A 127 -6.39 12.77 9.30
N ILE A 128 -6.45 13.58 8.25
CA ILE A 128 -5.54 13.56 7.11
C ILE A 128 -4.95 14.97 6.94
N ASN A 129 -3.62 15.07 7.02
CA ASN A 129 -2.91 16.31 6.70
C ASN A 129 -2.39 16.25 5.25
N TRP A 130 -2.93 17.11 4.40
CA TRP A 130 -2.59 17.23 2.97
C TRP A 130 -1.43 18.20 2.70
N ARG A 131 -0.85 18.81 3.73
CA ARG A 131 0.33 19.68 3.60
C ARG A 131 1.60 18.87 3.82
N THR A 132 2.57 19.03 2.93
CA THR A 132 3.90 18.40 3.02
C THR A 132 4.73 19.04 4.13
#